data_AF-A0A178ARE3-F1
#
_entry.id   AF-A0A178ARE3-F1
#
_cell.length_a   1.000
_cell.length_b   1.000
_cell.length_c   1.000
_cell.angle_alpha   90.00
_cell.angle_beta   90.00
_cell.angle_gamma   90.00
#
_symmetry.space_group_name_H-M   'P 1'
#
loop_
_entity.id
_entity.type
_entity.pdbx_description
1 polymer ?
#
loop_
_entity_poly.entity_id
_entity_poly.type
_entity_poly.pdbx_seq_one_letter_code
_entity_poly.pdbx_strand_id
1 'polypeptide(L)'
;MDRYDIGVKPAEASRLATSPCHRFRDSAGEYRNHVWHITCIRLAYLRNEDYPNTFRAVIQLDPVDSAMADGLTKLMTRDKEVSPDKAEEHAGLGQLIGHTFSIITFNWTAFLVEAESHLEGMSTTCLSPSLSPTLHLSTTRSLHHLLPLWTQARRRLIAAKDLAEQLTSHPFFASINGADNSAAVRARLVRKVKILDDQIGRCNELAEQTQVLISLLFNIATLQDARAAVEESRAANEVAGSVRRVAVLTFVVLPLTLASSIFGMNVTEITGGDTDSPLWAYFVLAVPLMAATFGGWYLWSRRPVERMRQRREKEDKDV
;
A
#
# COMPACT_ATOMS: atom_id res chain seq x y z
N MET A 1 5.98 -37.61 -21.82
CA MET A 1 7.21 -37.22 -21.12
C MET A 1 8.30 -37.20 -22.14
N ASP A 2 8.79 -36.00 -22.48
CA ASP A 2 9.92 -35.86 -23.38
C ASP A 2 11.15 -36.49 -22.72
N ARG A 3 11.84 -37.36 -23.46
CA ARG A 3 13.09 -37.96 -23.02
C ARG A 3 14.19 -36.97 -23.31
N TYR A 4 14.77 -36.41 -22.24
CA TYR A 4 15.96 -35.57 -22.34
C TYR A 4 17.20 -36.45 -22.19
N ASP A 5 18.21 -36.21 -23.02
CA ASP A 5 19.51 -36.85 -22.88
C ASP A 5 20.14 -36.45 -21.54
N ILE A 6 20.84 -37.41 -20.92
CA ILE A 6 21.55 -37.22 -19.67
C ILE A 6 22.61 -36.11 -19.88
N GLY A 7 22.37 -34.94 -19.29
CA GLY A 7 23.27 -33.78 -19.36
C GLY A 7 22.72 -32.57 -20.12
N VAL A 8 21.62 -32.69 -20.85
CA VAL A 8 20.98 -31.54 -21.52
C VAL A 8 19.96 -30.90 -20.58
N LYS A 9 20.21 -29.64 -20.20
CA LYS A 9 19.28 -28.85 -19.39
C LYS A 9 18.15 -28.33 -20.28
N PRO A 10 16.88 -28.71 -20.06
CA PRO A 10 15.77 -28.14 -20.82
C PRO A 10 15.74 -26.63 -20.59
N ALA A 11 15.55 -25.84 -21.66
CA ALA A 11 15.48 -24.39 -21.56
C ALA A 11 14.36 -23.96 -20.59
N GLU A 12 13.24 -24.68 -20.60
CA GLU A 12 12.08 -24.53 -19.72
C GLU A 12 12.38 -24.78 -18.24
N ALA A 13 13.46 -25.53 -17.94
CA ALA A 13 13.91 -25.83 -16.58
C ALA A 13 14.96 -24.83 -16.07
N SER A 14 15.23 -23.75 -16.82
CA SER A 14 16.11 -22.64 -16.42
C SER A 14 15.30 -21.45 -15.94
N ARG A 15 15.70 -20.88 -14.81
CA ARG A 15 15.23 -19.55 -14.40
C ARG A 15 15.65 -18.53 -15.46
N LEU A 16 14.69 -17.81 -16.03
CA LEU A 16 14.96 -16.65 -16.88
C LEU A 16 15.43 -15.48 -15.99
N ALA A 17 16.36 -14.66 -16.48
CA ALA A 17 16.83 -13.48 -15.75
C ALA A 17 15.70 -12.48 -15.39
N THR A 18 14.59 -12.52 -16.14
CA THR A 18 13.37 -11.73 -15.93
C THR A 18 12.39 -12.35 -14.94
N SER A 19 12.76 -13.47 -14.29
CA SER A 19 11.87 -14.18 -13.38
C SER A 19 11.55 -13.31 -12.15
N PRO A 20 10.26 -13.14 -11.79
CA PRO A 20 9.84 -12.41 -10.61
C PRO A 20 10.64 -12.77 -9.37
N CYS A 21 11.17 -11.74 -8.70
CA CYS A 21 11.80 -11.86 -7.39
C CYS A 21 11.24 -10.81 -6.43
N HIS A 22 11.15 -11.14 -5.16
CA HIS A 22 10.68 -10.21 -4.14
C HIS A 22 11.50 -10.31 -2.86
N ARG A 23 11.61 -9.19 -2.14
CA ARG A 23 12.31 -9.13 -0.86
C ARG A 23 11.43 -8.39 0.13
N PHE A 24 11.12 -9.06 1.24
CA PHE A 24 10.37 -8.44 2.32
C PHE A 24 11.30 -7.66 3.26
N ARG A 25 10.70 -6.72 3.99
CA ARG A 25 11.38 -6.02 5.07
C ARG A 25 10.93 -6.59 6.41
N ASP A 26 11.83 -6.58 7.38
CA ASP A 26 11.49 -6.94 8.75
C ASP A 26 10.68 -5.83 9.45
N SER A 27 10.32 -6.08 10.70
CA SER A 27 9.59 -5.13 11.55
C SER A 27 10.38 -3.87 11.91
N ALA A 28 11.71 -3.88 11.75
CA ALA A 28 12.59 -2.70 11.91
C ALA A 28 12.71 -1.89 10.60
N GLY A 29 12.14 -2.39 9.50
CA GLY A 29 12.19 -1.75 8.18
C GLY A 29 13.44 -2.10 7.37
N GLU A 30 14.31 -2.97 7.88
CA GLU A 30 15.48 -3.45 7.16
C GLU A 30 15.11 -4.58 6.19
N TYR A 31 15.80 -4.62 5.06
CA TYR A 31 15.63 -5.67 4.09
C TYR A 31 16.16 -6.99 4.65
N ARG A 32 15.32 -8.03 4.66
CA ARG A 32 15.82 -9.37 5.00
C ARG A 32 16.86 -9.79 3.96
N ASN A 33 17.90 -10.49 4.42
CA ASN A 33 18.99 -10.97 3.55
C ASN A 33 18.50 -11.96 2.48
N HIS A 34 17.30 -12.53 2.65
CA HIS A 34 16.72 -13.50 1.75
C HIS A 34 15.92 -12.84 0.61
N VAL A 35 16.08 -13.33 -0.62
CA VAL A 35 15.29 -12.92 -1.78
C VAL A 35 14.45 -14.11 -2.21
N TRP A 36 13.14 -13.91 -2.28
CA TRP A 36 12.21 -14.90 -2.81
C TRP A 36 12.27 -14.89 -4.33
N HIS A 37 12.50 -16.06 -4.90
CA HIS A 37 12.54 -16.26 -6.34
C HIS A 37 11.51 -17.31 -6.77
N ILE A 38 11.24 -17.39 -8.07
CA ILE A 38 10.53 -18.55 -8.62
C ILE A 38 11.40 -19.79 -8.41
N THR A 39 10.92 -20.68 -7.56
CA THR A 39 11.56 -21.98 -7.33
C THR A 39 11.36 -22.89 -8.53
N CYS A 40 12.46 -23.38 -9.09
CA CYS A 40 12.47 -24.37 -10.16
C CYS A 40 12.88 -25.71 -9.56
N ILE A 41 11.98 -26.69 -9.52
CA ILE A 41 12.26 -28.04 -9.05
C ILE A 41 12.47 -28.94 -10.26
N ARG A 42 13.63 -29.60 -10.37
CA ARG A 42 13.87 -30.63 -11.37
C ARG A 42 13.75 -32.01 -10.74
N LEU A 43 13.03 -32.88 -11.42
CA LEU A 43 12.84 -34.27 -11.05
C LEU A 43 13.48 -35.13 -12.14
N ALA A 44 14.63 -35.72 -11.85
CA ALA A 44 15.28 -36.67 -12.73
C ALA A 44 14.98 -38.09 -12.27
N TYR A 45 14.58 -38.95 -13.20
CA TYR A 45 14.32 -40.37 -12.94
C TYR A 45 15.33 -41.21 -13.72
N LEU A 46 16.07 -42.05 -12.99
CA LEU A 46 16.97 -43.06 -13.52
C LEU A 46 16.29 -44.41 -13.31
N ARG A 47 15.96 -45.08 -14.43
CA ARG A 47 15.47 -46.46 -14.39
C ARG A 47 16.67 -47.39 -14.27
N ASN A 48 16.65 -48.30 -13.32
CA ASN A 48 17.71 -49.30 -13.19
C ASN A 48 17.55 -50.36 -14.30
N GLU A 49 18.63 -50.66 -15.03
CA GLU A 49 18.61 -51.67 -16.10
C GLU A 49 18.51 -53.10 -15.54
N ASP A 50 19.12 -53.36 -14.38
CA ASP A 50 19.13 -54.68 -13.75
C ASP A 50 17.79 -55.02 -13.05
N TYR A 51 17.04 -53.99 -12.66
CA TYR A 51 15.76 -54.13 -11.95
C TYR A 51 14.73 -53.19 -12.56
N PRO A 52 14.00 -53.63 -13.60
CA PRO A 52 13.16 -52.77 -14.46
C PRO A 52 11.99 -52.10 -13.73
N ASN A 53 11.70 -52.50 -12.49
CA ASN A 53 10.66 -51.95 -11.62
C ASN A 53 11.20 -50.99 -10.55
N THR A 54 12.51 -50.78 -10.47
CA THR A 54 13.13 -49.85 -9.52
C THR A 54 13.57 -48.57 -10.23
N PHE A 55 13.25 -47.43 -9.61
CA PHE A 55 13.61 -46.10 -10.10
C PHE A 55 14.44 -45.40 -9.03
N ARG A 56 15.61 -44.87 -9.40
CA ARG A 56 16.35 -43.89 -8.60
C ARG A 56 15.93 -42.50 -9.05
N ALA A 57 15.52 -41.65 -8.12
CA ALA A 57 15.15 -40.29 -8.43
C ALA A 57 16.09 -39.30 -7.77
N VAL A 58 16.42 -38.22 -8.49
CA VAL A 58 17.22 -37.11 -7.99
C VAL A 58 16.37 -35.85 -8.08
N ILE A 59 16.12 -35.22 -6.93
CA ILE A 59 15.55 -33.88 -6.87
C ILE A 59 16.72 -32.90 -6.96
N GLN A 60 16.76 -32.11 -8.03
CA GLN A 60 17.73 -31.03 -8.16
C GLN A 60 17.02 -29.70 -7.96
N LEU A 61 17.46 -28.96 -6.95
CA LEU A 61 17.03 -27.59 -6.65
C LEU A 61 18.02 -26.61 -7.29
N ASP A 62 17.56 -25.40 -7.61
CA ASP A 62 18.44 -24.36 -8.13
C ASP A 62 19.46 -23.93 -7.05
N PRO A 63 20.77 -23.85 -7.35
CA PRO A 63 21.79 -23.45 -6.37
C PRO A 63 21.56 -22.04 -5.78
N VAL A 64 20.79 -21.18 -6.44
CA VAL A 64 20.42 -19.85 -5.92
C VAL A 64 19.47 -19.94 -4.73
N ASP A 65 18.74 -21.04 -4.56
CA ASP A 65 17.76 -21.24 -3.50
C ASP A 65 18.41 -21.90 -2.25
N SER A 66 19.57 -21.41 -1.80
CA SER A 66 20.37 -22.02 -0.72
C SER A 66 19.63 -22.09 0.63
N ALA A 67 18.84 -21.08 0.97
CA ALA A 67 17.99 -21.09 2.17
C ALA A 67 16.92 -22.20 2.13
N MET A 68 16.43 -22.53 0.93
CA MET A 68 15.50 -23.63 0.71
C MET A 68 16.20 -24.98 0.82
N ALA A 69 17.43 -25.10 0.28
CA ALA A 69 18.26 -26.30 0.44
C ALA A 69 18.59 -26.59 1.91
N ASP A 70 18.90 -25.54 2.70
CA ASP A 70 19.13 -25.65 4.15
C ASP A 70 17.86 -26.03 4.91
N GLY A 71 16.72 -25.42 4.57
CA GLY A 71 15.42 -25.76 5.15
C GLY A 71 15.02 -27.21 4.86
N LEU A 72 15.21 -27.67 3.62
CA LEU A 72 14.99 -29.04 3.20
C LEU A 72 15.90 -30.04 3.93
N THR A 73 17.19 -29.70 4.03
CA THR A 73 18.17 -30.55 4.72
C THR A 73 17.73 -30.73 6.17
N LYS A 74 17.30 -29.66 6.85
CA LYS A 74 16.76 -29.73 8.22
C LYS A 74 15.46 -30.51 8.33
N LEU A 75 14.59 -30.48 7.32
CA LEU A 75 13.30 -31.18 7.31
C LEU A 75 13.46 -32.68 7.02
N MET A 76 14.34 -33.04 6.09
CA MET A 76 14.66 -34.42 5.71
C MET A 76 15.54 -35.14 6.73
N THR A 77 16.39 -34.42 7.47
CA THR A 77 17.23 -35.00 8.54
C THR A 77 16.54 -35.07 9.89
N ARG A 78 15.36 -34.43 10.05
CA ARG A 78 14.58 -34.45 11.29
C ARG A 78 13.84 -35.77 11.53
N ASP A 79 13.48 -36.49 10.47
CA ASP A 79 12.76 -37.76 10.52
C ASP A 79 13.74 -38.95 10.41
N LYS A 80 14.48 -39.22 11.48
CA LYS A 80 15.37 -40.40 11.57
C LYS A 80 14.64 -41.72 11.86
N GLU A 81 13.31 -41.73 12.00
CA GLU A 81 12.57 -42.91 12.47
C GLU A 81 11.85 -43.72 11.38
N VAL A 82 11.80 -43.25 10.13
CA VAL A 82 11.17 -44.04 9.05
C VAL A 82 12.25 -44.80 8.28
N SER A 83 12.45 -46.06 8.67
CA SER A 83 13.35 -46.99 7.97
C SER A 83 12.92 -47.22 6.52
N PRO A 84 13.82 -47.02 5.55
CA PRO A 84 13.48 -46.90 4.13
C PRO A 84 13.30 -48.22 3.37
N ASP A 85 12.87 -49.30 4.02
CA ASP A 85 13.34 -50.62 3.55
C ASP A 85 12.26 -51.61 3.09
N LYS A 86 10.95 -51.33 3.25
CA LYS A 86 9.92 -52.32 2.82
C LYS A 86 8.70 -51.76 2.08
N ALA A 87 8.36 -50.48 2.27
CA ALA A 87 7.34 -49.80 1.47
C ALA A 87 7.94 -48.91 0.35
N GLU A 88 9.26 -48.70 0.38
CA GLU A 88 9.96 -47.75 -0.49
C GLU A 88 10.36 -48.34 -1.84
N GLU A 89 10.68 -49.63 -1.89
CA GLU A 89 11.00 -50.32 -3.15
C GLU A 89 9.84 -50.38 -4.15
N HIS A 90 8.60 -50.24 -3.69
CA HIS A 90 7.40 -50.49 -4.52
C HIS A 90 6.56 -49.23 -4.84
N ALA A 91 6.90 -48.05 -4.30
CA ALA A 91 6.08 -46.83 -4.42
C ALA A 91 6.85 -45.55 -4.79
N GLY A 92 8.08 -45.67 -5.30
CA GLY A 92 9.05 -44.57 -5.44
C GLY A 92 8.54 -43.29 -6.11
N LEU A 93 7.61 -43.37 -7.07
CA LEU A 93 7.10 -42.18 -7.76
C LEU A 93 6.04 -41.39 -6.94
N GLY A 94 5.20 -42.08 -6.16
CA GLY A 94 4.21 -41.44 -5.29
C GLY A 94 4.86 -40.77 -4.07
N GLN A 95 5.96 -41.33 -3.56
CA GLN A 95 6.73 -40.70 -2.51
C GLN A 95 7.46 -39.45 -3.01
N LEU A 96 8.12 -39.50 -4.17
CA LEU A 96 8.82 -38.34 -4.74
C LEU A 96 7.90 -37.14 -4.98
N ILE A 97 6.71 -37.39 -5.52
CA ILE A 97 5.69 -36.35 -5.68
C ILE A 97 5.26 -35.83 -4.30
N GLY A 98 5.07 -36.70 -3.32
CA GLY A 98 4.80 -36.31 -1.94
C GLY A 98 5.90 -35.44 -1.31
N HIS A 99 7.17 -35.74 -1.58
CA HIS A 99 8.31 -34.92 -1.16
C HIS A 99 8.33 -33.58 -1.90
N THR A 100 8.10 -33.58 -3.21
CA THR A 100 8.02 -32.36 -4.03
C THR A 100 6.93 -31.42 -3.53
N PHE A 101 5.73 -31.93 -3.25
CA PHE A 101 4.68 -31.13 -2.62
C PHE A 101 5.01 -30.72 -1.19
N SER A 102 5.78 -31.51 -0.45
CA SER A 102 6.28 -31.08 0.86
C SER A 102 7.22 -29.88 0.74
N ILE A 103 8.07 -29.84 -0.29
CA ILE A 103 8.93 -28.69 -0.59
C ILE A 103 8.08 -27.48 -0.97
N ILE A 104 7.14 -27.65 -1.90
CA ILE A 104 6.25 -26.58 -2.36
C ILE A 104 5.46 -25.99 -1.19
N THR A 105 4.81 -26.84 -0.40
CA THR A 105 4.05 -26.39 0.78
C THR A 105 4.93 -25.72 1.83
N PHE A 106 6.11 -26.26 2.13
CA PHE A 106 7.03 -25.62 3.08
C PHE A 106 7.48 -24.22 2.62
N ASN A 107 7.82 -24.09 1.33
CA ASN A 107 8.24 -22.83 0.73
C ASN A 107 7.14 -21.77 0.83
N TRP A 108 5.91 -22.12 0.45
CA TRP A 108 4.77 -21.21 0.59
C TRP A 108 4.48 -20.82 2.03
N THR A 109 4.61 -21.75 2.99
CA THR A 109 4.45 -21.41 4.41
C THR A 109 5.50 -20.39 4.86
N ALA A 110 6.76 -20.59 4.50
CA ALA A 110 7.84 -19.66 4.87
C ALA A 110 7.64 -18.28 4.23
N PHE A 111 7.27 -18.23 2.95
CA PHE A 111 6.93 -17.00 2.24
C PHE A 111 5.77 -16.26 2.93
N LEU A 112 4.68 -16.95 3.26
CA LEU A 112 3.49 -16.35 3.88
C LEU A 112 3.80 -15.81 5.29
N VAL A 113 4.60 -16.52 6.09
CA VAL A 113 5.02 -16.04 7.43
C VAL A 113 5.87 -14.77 7.32
N GLU A 114 6.77 -14.70 6.33
CA GLU A 114 7.58 -13.50 6.12
C GLU A 114 6.73 -12.32 5.61
N ALA A 115 5.77 -12.59 4.73
CA ALA A 115 4.77 -11.64 4.27
C ALA A 115 3.91 -11.07 5.41
N GLU A 116 3.43 -11.92 6.31
CA GLU A 116 2.68 -11.53 7.51
C GLU A 116 3.49 -10.60 8.40
N SER A 117 4.74 -10.98 8.71
CA SER A 117 5.65 -10.15 9.51
C SER A 117 5.94 -8.80 8.85
N HIS A 118 6.08 -8.75 7.52
CA HIS A 118 6.26 -7.51 6.79
C HIS A 118 5.03 -6.61 6.88
N LEU A 119 3.83 -7.18 6.68
CA LEU A 119 2.58 -6.43 6.72
C LEU A 119 2.27 -5.93 8.14
N GLU A 120 2.60 -6.70 9.17
CA GLU A 120 2.51 -6.27 10.57
C GLU A 120 3.44 -5.08 10.86
N GLY A 121 4.69 -5.12 10.38
CA GLY A 121 5.62 -3.98 10.47
C GLY A 121 5.10 -2.72 9.75
N MET A 122 4.45 -2.89 8.60
CA MET A 122 3.81 -1.77 7.90
C MET A 122 2.58 -1.24 8.65
N SER A 123 1.78 -2.13 9.24
CA SER A 123 0.60 -1.78 10.03
C SER A 123 0.97 -0.94 11.25
N THR A 124 2.01 -1.35 12.01
CA THR A 124 2.50 -0.57 13.15
C THR A 124 3.05 0.78 12.73
N THR A 125 3.72 0.85 11.58
CA THR A 125 4.17 2.10 10.98
C THR A 125 2.97 3.02 10.70
N CYS A 126 1.90 2.53 10.05
CA CYS A 126 0.68 3.30 9.76
C CYS A 126 -0.03 3.85 10.99
N LEU A 127 0.02 3.13 12.12
CA LEU A 127 -0.63 3.54 13.37
C LEU A 127 0.21 4.53 14.20
N SER A 128 1.44 4.82 13.81
CA SER A 128 2.30 5.73 14.56
C SER A 128 1.77 7.18 14.52
N PRO A 129 1.68 7.88 15.68
CA PRO A 129 0.95 9.14 15.82
C PRO A 129 1.60 10.37 15.16
N SER A 130 2.76 10.22 14.50
CA SER A 130 3.50 11.32 13.86
C SER A 130 4.10 10.92 12.51
N LEU A 131 3.27 10.31 11.65
CA LEU A 131 3.73 9.88 10.35
C LEU A 131 4.03 11.09 9.44
N SER A 132 5.30 11.25 9.09
CA SER A 132 5.75 12.30 8.16
C SER A 132 5.07 12.14 6.79
N PRO A 133 4.72 13.23 6.07
CA PRO A 133 4.12 13.17 4.73
C PRO A 133 4.93 12.33 3.73
N THR A 134 6.26 12.33 3.85
CA THR A 134 7.15 11.52 3.00
C THR A 134 7.05 10.03 3.33
N LEU A 135 6.85 9.71 4.61
CA LEU A 135 6.71 8.33 5.08
C LEU A 135 5.36 7.76 4.61
N HIS A 136 4.27 8.55 4.69
CA HIS A 136 2.96 8.21 4.11
C HIS A 136 3.08 7.75 2.65
N LEU A 137 3.70 8.57 1.78
CA LEU A 137 3.85 8.25 0.36
C LEU A 137 4.63 6.96 0.12
N SER A 138 5.71 6.73 0.89
CA SER A 138 6.53 5.54 0.76
C SER A 138 5.79 4.26 1.19
N THR A 139 5.00 4.35 2.26
CA THR A 139 4.16 3.26 2.77
C THR A 139 3.00 2.96 1.81
N THR A 140 2.30 3.99 1.33
CA THR A 140 1.25 3.85 0.30
C THR A 140 1.78 3.14 -0.93
N ARG A 141 2.91 3.59 -1.47
CA ARG A 141 3.55 2.95 -2.65
C ARG A 141 3.89 1.49 -2.39
N SER A 142 4.42 1.18 -1.21
CA SER A 142 4.79 -0.18 -0.84
C SER A 142 3.56 -1.08 -0.73
N LEU A 143 2.48 -0.63 -0.09
CA LEU A 143 1.21 -1.38 0.00
C LEU A 143 0.59 -1.62 -1.39
N HIS A 144 0.58 -0.61 -2.27
CA HIS A 144 0.08 -0.78 -3.64
C HIS A 144 0.91 -1.77 -4.46
N HIS A 145 2.21 -1.86 -4.23
CA HIS A 145 3.06 -2.85 -4.89
C HIS A 145 2.79 -4.28 -4.41
N LEU A 146 2.25 -4.48 -3.19
CA LEU A 146 1.91 -5.81 -2.66
C LEU A 146 0.65 -6.40 -3.31
N LEU A 147 -0.32 -5.59 -3.72
CA LEU A 147 -1.56 -6.06 -4.37
C LEU A 147 -1.36 -7.00 -5.58
N PRO A 148 -0.54 -6.64 -6.60
CA PRO A 148 -0.29 -7.55 -7.72
C PRO A 148 0.48 -8.81 -7.28
N LEU A 149 1.33 -8.72 -6.24
CA LEU A 149 2.05 -9.87 -5.70
C LEU A 149 1.11 -10.87 -5.05
N TRP A 150 0.12 -10.43 -4.26
CA TRP A 150 -0.90 -11.32 -3.70
C TRP A 150 -1.71 -12.02 -4.79
N THR A 151 -2.05 -11.30 -5.86
CA THR A 151 -2.75 -11.88 -7.01
C THR A 151 -1.91 -12.97 -7.67
N GLN A 152 -0.61 -12.72 -7.86
CA GLN A 152 0.31 -13.69 -8.46
C GLN A 152 0.56 -14.90 -7.55
N ALA A 153 0.76 -14.67 -6.25
CA ALA A 153 0.93 -15.72 -5.25
C ALA A 153 -0.29 -16.64 -5.19
N ARG A 154 -1.49 -16.05 -5.10
CA ARG A 154 -2.76 -16.78 -5.12
C ARG A 154 -2.93 -17.62 -6.37
N ARG A 155 -2.68 -17.06 -7.56
CA ARG A 155 -2.77 -17.81 -8.84
C ARG A 155 -1.85 -19.04 -8.84
N ARG A 156 -0.65 -18.92 -8.28
CA ARG A 156 0.31 -20.04 -8.22
C ARG A 156 -0.07 -21.08 -7.17
N LEU A 157 -0.59 -20.66 -6.02
CA LEU A 157 -1.11 -21.57 -5.00
C LEU A 157 -2.30 -22.37 -5.53
N ILE A 158 -3.23 -21.73 -6.26
CA ILE A 158 -4.35 -22.41 -6.93
C ILE A 158 -3.83 -23.41 -7.96
N ALA A 159 -2.89 -23.01 -8.83
CA ALA A 159 -2.30 -23.93 -9.80
C ALA A 159 -1.61 -25.13 -9.14
N ALA A 160 -0.93 -24.93 -8.00
CA ALA A 160 -0.32 -26.02 -7.24
C ALA A 160 -1.37 -26.95 -6.61
N LYS A 161 -2.46 -26.39 -6.09
CA LYS A 161 -3.60 -27.15 -5.55
C LYS A 161 -4.28 -27.97 -6.65
N ASP A 162 -4.62 -27.36 -7.77
CA ASP A 162 -5.26 -28.02 -8.91
C ASP A 162 -4.40 -29.18 -9.42
N LEU A 163 -3.07 -28.98 -9.50
CA LEU A 163 -2.13 -30.02 -9.89
C LEU A 163 -2.11 -31.17 -8.85
N ALA A 164 -2.13 -30.87 -7.55
CA ALA A 164 -2.22 -31.89 -6.51
C ALA A 164 -3.53 -32.69 -6.58
N GLU A 165 -4.66 -32.02 -6.84
CA GLU A 165 -5.98 -32.63 -7.00
C GLU A 165 -6.03 -33.52 -8.25
N GLN A 166 -5.52 -33.05 -9.38
CA GLN A 166 -5.41 -33.86 -10.59
C GLN A 166 -4.54 -35.11 -10.37
N LEU A 167 -3.45 -34.99 -9.61
CA LEU A 167 -2.60 -36.15 -9.27
C LEU A 167 -3.29 -37.16 -8.33
N THR A 168 -4.25 -36.74 -7.50
CA THR A 168 -5.01 -37.69 -6.65
C THR A 168 -5.99 -38.56 -7.45
N SER A 169 -6.49 -38.05 -8.57
CA SER A 169 -7.45 -38.73 -9.46
C SER A 169 -6.75 -39.44 -10.63
N HIS A 170 -5.46 -39.22 -10.84
CA HIS A 170 -4.75 -39.74 -12.01
C HIS A 170 -4.56 -41.27 -11.96
N PRO A 171 -4.91 -42.01 -13.03
CA PRO A 171 -4.87 -43.49 -13.06
C PRO A 171 -3.45 -44.07 -12.90
N PHE A 172 -2.42 -43.26 -13.16
CA PHE A 172 -1.01 -43.64 -12.92
C PHE A 172 -0.72 -44.07 -11.48
N PHE A 173 -1.45 -43.52 -10.49
CA PHE A 173 -1.26 -43.88 -9.08
C PHE A 173 -2.21 -44.98 -8.60
N ALA A 174 -3.08 -45.51 -9.48
CA ALA A 174 -4.08 -46.53 -9.13
C ALA A 174 -3.48 -47.94 -9.06
N SER A 175 -2.41 -48.25 -9.78
CA SER A 175 -1.72 -49.55 -9.68
C SER A 175 -0.22 -49.43 -9.98
N ILE A 176 0.58 -49.18 -8.94
CA ILE A 176 2.04 -49.31 -9.04
C ILE A 176 2.38 -50.69 -8.49
N ASN A 177 2.77 -51.62 -9.38
CA ASN A 177 3.26 -52.98 -9.05
C ASN A 177 2.29 -53.93 -8.33
N GLY A 178 0.97 -53.82 -8.54
CA GLY A 178 -0.01 -54.80 -8.05
C GLY A 178 -0.27 -54.78 -6.53
N ALA A 179 0.40 -53.91 -5.79
CA ALA A 179 0.10 -53.58 -4.40
C ALA A 179 -0.72 -52.30 -4.33
N ASP A 180 -1.72 -52.24 -3.44
CA ASP A 180 -2.70 -51.15 -3.33
C ASP A 180 -2.12 -49.91 -2.60
N ASN A 181 -0.94 -49.45 -3.03
CA ASN A 181 -0.24 -48.27 -2.51
C ASN A 181 -0.96 -46.95 -2.89
N SER A 182 -2.01 -47.05 -3.71
CA SER A 182 -2.83 -45.93 -4.19
C SER A 182 -3.47 -45.16 -3.04
N ALA A 183 -3.93 -45.86 -2.00
CA ALA A 183 -4.60 -45.27 -0.85
C ALA A 183 -3.65 -44.41 0.00
N ALA A 184 -2.42 -44.88 0.25
CA ALA A 184 -1.43 -44.16 1.04
C ALA A 184 -0.93 -42.89 0.32
N VAL A 185 -0.68 -42.98 -0.98
CA VAL A 185 -0.27 -41.83 -1.81
C VAL A 185 -1.40 -40.80 -1.90
N ARG A 186 -2.63 -41.25 -2.12
CA ARG A 186 -3.83 -40.39 -2.13
C ARG A 186 -4.02 -39.68 -0.79
N ALA A 187 -3.92 -40.39 0.33
CA ALA A 187 -4.03 -39.79 1.66
C ALA A 187 -2.95 -38.71 1.92
N ARG A 188 -1.72 -38.94 1.45
CA ARG A 188 -0.63 -37.96 1.56
C ARG A 188 -0.89 -36.72 0.70
N LEU A 189 -1.32 -36.89 -0.55
CA LEU A 189 -1.64 -35.79 -1.44
C LEU A 189 -2.84 -34.98 -0.95
N VAL A 190 -3.92 -35.63 -0.48
CA VAL A 190 -5.08 -34.96 0.12
C VAL A 190 -4.67 -34.09 1.32
N ARG A 191 -3.74 -34.57 2.15
CA ARG A 191 -3.17 -33.75 3.24
C ARG A 191 -2.46 -32.51 2.70
N LYS A 192 -1.72 -32.63 1.58
CA LYS A 192 -1.04 -31.49 0.94
C LYS A 192 -2.01 -30.53 0.27
N VAL A 193 -3.06 -31.01 -0.37
CA VAL A 193 -4.16 -30.19 -0.91
C VAL A 193 -4.77 -29.34 0.20
N LYS A 194 -5.08 -29.94 1.36
CA LYS A 194 -5.62 -29.20 2.51
C LYS A 194 -4.68 -28.09 3.01
N ILE A 195 -3.37 -28.35 3.04
CA ILE A 195 -2.37 -27.32 3.40
C ILE A 195 -2.32 -26.21 2.36
N LEU A 196 -2.37 -26.54 1.06
CA LEU A 196 -2.41 -25.53 0.00
C LEU A 196 -3.70 -24.69 0.08
N ASP A 197 -4.82 -25.29 0.45
CA ASP A 197 -6.09 -24.59 0.65
C ASP A 197 -6.02 -23.58 1.81
N ASP A 198 -5.44 -23.98 2.94
CA ASP A 198 -5.13 -23.09 4.06
C ASP A 198 -4.21 -21.93 3.64
N GLN A 199 -3.17 -22.21 2.87
CA GLN A 199 -2.26 -21.20 2.33
C GLN A 199 -2.94 -20.21 1.37
N ILE A 200 -3.92 -20.69 0.57
CA ILE A 200 -4.76 -19.82 -0.27
C ILE A 200 -5.60 -18.89 0.62
N GLY A 201 -6.19 -19.43 1.70
CA GLY A 201 -6.93 -18.66 2.70
C GLY A 201 -6.08 -17.53 3.28
N ARG A 202 -4.90 -17.86 3.83
CA ARG A 202 -3.95 -16.88 4.38
C ARG A 202 -3.52 -15.82 3.36
N CYS A 203 -3.31 -16.21 2.10
CA CYS A 203 -2.98 -15.26 1.04
C CYS A 203 -4.14 -14.27 0.77
N ASN A 204 -5.40 -14.71 0.88
CA ASN A 204 -6.56 -13.83 0.73
C ASN A 204 -6.68 -12.88 1.92
N GLU A 205 -6.48 -13.37 3.14
CA GLU A 205 -6.49 -12.54 4.36
C GLU A 205 -5.42 -11.44 4.29
N LEU A 206 -4.20 -11.78 3.84
CA LEU A 206 -3.13 -10.79 3.61
C LEU A 206 -3.51 -9.73 2.56
N ALA A 207 -4.18 -10.15 1.49
CA ALA A 207 -4.65 -9.24 0.45
C ALA A 207 -5.73 -8.28 0.98
N GLU A 208 -6.67 -8.79 1.77
CA GLU A 208 -7.71 -8.01 2.44
C GLU A 208 -7.10 -7.03 3.46
N GLN A 209 -6.21 -7.50 4.32
CA GLN A 209 -5.49 -6.65 5.28
C GLN A 209 -4.73 -5.52 4.58
N THR A 210 -4.08 -5.81 3.44
CA THR A 210 -3.41 -4.79 2.63
C THR A 210 -4.40 -3.72 2.14
N GLN A 211 -5.60 -4.10 1.69
CA GLN A 211 -6.64 -3.15 1.25
C GLN A 211 -7.19 -2.31 2.40
N VAL A 212 -7.40 -2.93 3.56
CA VAL A 212 -7.82 -2.23 4.79
C VAL A 212 -6.78 -1.19 5.21
N LEU A 213 -5.50 -1.56 5.19
CA LEU A 213 -4.40 -0.64 5.50
C LEU A 213 -4.32 0.52 4.51
N ILE A 214 -4.48 0.27 3.21
CA ILE A 214 -4.53 1.33 2.20
C ILE A 214 -5.69 2.31 2.49
N SER A 215 -6.88 1.78 2.76
CA SER A 215 -8.07 2.60 3.05
C SER A 215 -7.90 3.43 4.33
N LEU A 216 -7.34 2.83 5.38
CA LEU A 216 -7.01 3.52 6.63
C LEU A 216 -6.01 4.66 6.38
N LEU A 217 -4.98 4.42 5.58
CA LEU A 217 -3.97 5.42 5.25
C LEU A 217 -4.57 6.61 4.48
N PHE A 218 -5.47 6.36 3.53
CA PHE A 218 -6.22 7.41 2.83
C PHE A 218 -7.12 8.22 3.77
N ASN A 219 -7.82 7.56 4.69
CA ASN A 219 -8.65 8.25 5.68
C ASN A 219 -7.80 9.15 6.60
N ILE A 220 -6.64 8.68 7.05
CA ILE A 220 -5.72 9.48 7.88
C ILE A 220 -5.22 10.70 7.10
N ALA A 221 -4.77 10.51 5.85
CA ALA A 221 -4.32 11.62 5.01
C ALA A 221 -5.43 12.67 4.79
N THR A 222 -6.65 12.22 4.50
CA THR A 222 -7.81 13.09 4.31
C THR A 222 -8.14 13.88 5.57
N LEU A 223 -8.05 13.24 6.75
CA LEU A 223 -8.23 13.90 8.04
C LEU A 223 -7.14 14.93 8.35
N GLN A 224 -5.90 14.66 7.96
CA GLN A 224 -4.80 15.61 8.10
C GLN A 224 -5.02 16.84 7.22
N ASP A 225 -5.38 16.65 5.95
CA ASP A 225 -5.67 17.74 5.02
C ASP A 225 -6.85 18.60 5.50
N ALA A 226 -7.91 17.96 6.00
CA ALA A 226 -9.07 18.66 6.56
C ALA A 226 -8.68 19.50 7.79
N ARG A 227 -7.80 18.99 8.67
CA ARG A 227 -7.30 19.74 9.82
C ARG A 227 -6.46 20.94 9.40
N ALA A 228 -5.53 20.75 8.46
CA ALA A 228 -4.70 21.82 7.92
C ALA A 228 -5.56 22.93 7.30
N ALA A 229 -6.57 22.57 6.51
CA ALA A 229 -7.50 23.55 5.91
C ALA A 229 -8.32 24.32 6.96
N VAL A 230 -8.73 23.65 8.06
CA VAL A 230 -9.43 24.31 9.17
C VAL A 230 -8.49 25.26 9.94
N GLU A 231 -7.25 24.87 10.18
CA GLU A 231 -6.25 25.72 10.82
C GLU A 231 -5.89 26.94 9.96
N GLU A 232 -5.69 26.75 8.66
CA GLU A 232 -5.49 27.84 7.71
C GLU A 232 -6.69 28.78 7.66
N SER A 233 -7.92 28.24 7.65
CA SER A 233 -9.15 29.04 7.70
C SER A 233 -9.25 29.86 8.99
N ARG A 234 -8.85 29.30 10.13
CA ARG A 234 -8.82 30.03 11.41
C ARG A 234 -7.79 31.16 11.38
N ALA A 235 -6.57 30.87 10.92
CA ALA A 235 -5.52 31.88 10.78
C ALA A 235 -5.94 33.01 9.80
N ALA A 236 -6.53 32.65 8.66
CA ALA A 236 -7.05 33.62 7.70
C ALA A 236 -8.18 34.49 8.29
N ASN A 237 -9.05 33.90 9.11
CA ASN A 237 -10.12 34.63 9.78
C ASN A 237 -9.58 35.61 10.84
N GLU A 238 -8.54 35.23 11.59
CA GLU A 238 -7.85 36.12 12.52
C GLU A 238 -7.18 37.30 11.79
N VAL A 239 -6.48 37.01 10.68
CA VAL A 239 -5.89 38.04 9.81
C VAL A 239 -6.98 38.95 9.26
N ALA A 240 -8.09 38.42 8.74
CA ALA A 240 -9.22 39.21 8.24
C ALA A 240 -9.81 40.13 9.32
N GLY A 241 -9.93 39.64 10.56
CA GLY A 241 -10.35 40.44 11.71
C GLY A 241 -9.40 41.60 12.02
N SER A 242 -8.09 41.38 11.92
CA SER A 242 -7.08 42.43 12.09
C SER A 242 -7.13 43.47 10.96
N VAL A 243 -7.21 43.03 9.70
CA VAL A 243 -7.30 43.89 8.52
C VAL A 243 -8.57 44.73 8.57
N ARG A 244 -9.69 44.16 9.00
CA ARG A 244 -10.95 44.89 9.18
C ARG A 244 -10.81 46.05 10.16
N ARG A 245 -10.10 45.86 11.29
CA ARG A 245 -9.86 46.92 12.27
C ARG A 245 -9.01 48.06 11.67
N VAL A 246 -7.94 47.73 10.95
CA VAL A 246 -7.07 48.73 10.30
C VAL A 246 -7.83 49.49 9.20
N ALA A 247 -8.65 48.79 8.41
CA ALA A 247 -9.47 49.42 7.37
C ALA A 247 -10.45 50.43 7.98
N VAL A 248 -11.15 50.06 9.06
CA VAL A 248 -12.06 50.98 9.79
C VAL A 248 -11.32 52.21 10.30
N LEU A 249 -10.12 52.05 10.86
CA LEU A 249 -9.30 53.19 11.29
C LEU A 249 -8.94 54.10 10.11
N THR A 250 -8.53 53.53 9.00
CA THR A 250 -8.18 54.28 7.77
C THR A 250 -9.38 55.06 7.24
N PHE A 251 -10.58 54.50 7.27
CA PHE A 251 -11.82 55.19 6.89
C PHE A 251 -12.13 56.41 7.76
N VAL A 252 -11.70 56.44 9.02
CA VAL A 252 -11.87 57.59 9.91
C VAL A 252 -10.74 58.60 9.72
N VAL A 253 -9.50 58.13 9.59
CA VAL A 253 -8.31 58.99 9.48
C VAL A 253 -8.31 59.75 8.15
N LEU A 254 -8.57 59.09 7.01
CA LEU A 254 -8.56 59.71 5.68
C LEU A 254 -9.37 61.02 5.58
N PRO A 255 -10.68 61.05 5.91
CA PRO A 255 -11.47 62.27 5.84
C PRO A 255 -11.00 63.34 6.85
N LEU A 256 -10.51 62.92 8.01
CA LEU A 256 -9.98 63.83 9.04
C LEU A 256 -8.68 64.50 8.56
N THR A 257 -7.77 63.73 7.95
CA THR A 257 -6.54 64.26 7.34
C THR A 257 -6.84 65.13 6.13
N LEU A 258 -7.88 64.82 5.34
CA LEU A 258 -8.28 65.65 4.21
C LEU A 258 -8.82 67.00 4.70
N ALA A 259 -9.68 67.00 5.72
CA ALA A 259 -10.13 68.22 6.38
C ALA A 259 -8.92 69.01 6.92
N SER A 260 -8.04 68.37 7.69
CA SER A 260 -6.83 69.01 8.21
C SER A 260 -5.91 69.55 7.12
N SER A 261 -5.81 68.89 5.96
CA SER A 261 -5.01 69.35 4.82
C SER A 261 -5.64 70.57 4.15
N ILE A 262 -6.96 70.61 3.99
CA ILE A 262 -7.68 71.78 3.45
C ILE A 262 -7.48 72.99 4.37
N PHE A 263 -7.57 72.80 5.69
CA PHE A 263 -7.34 73.88 6.65
C PHE A 263 -5.86 74.25 6.82
N GLY A 264 -4.94 73.30 6.61
CA GLY A 264 -3.50 73.52 6.63
C GLY A 264 -2.96 74.24 5.40
N MET A 265 -3.67 74.17 4.27
CA MET A 265 -3.39 74.94 3.05
C MET A 265 -4.32 76.17 2.95
N ASN A 266 -3.89 77.30 3.49
CA ASN A 266 -4.41 78.66 3.19
C ASN A 266 -5.93 78.93 3.37
N VAL A 267 -6.48 78.74 4.58
CA VAL A 267 -7.81 79.33 4.90
C VAL A 267 -7.73 80.84 5.20
N THR A 268 -6.52 81.39 5.30
CA THR A 268 -6.27 82.84 5.39
C THR A 268 -6.70 83.60 4.14
N GLU A 269 -6.72 82.98 2.96
CA GLU A 269 -7.12 83.63 1.68
C GLU A 269 -8.62 83.52 1.35
N ILE A 270 -9.32 82.52 1.89
CA ILE A 270 -10.76 82.31 1.58
C ILE A 270 -11.69 83.09 2.51
N THR A 271 -11.23 83.43 3.73
CA THR A 271 -12.12 84.00 4.77
C THR A 271 -12.04 85.52 4.93
N GLY A 272 -11.17 86.22 4.19
CA GLY A 272 -11.19 87.67 4.06
C GLY A 272 -11.30 88.45 5.37
N GLY A 273 -10.21 88.55 6.13
CA GLY A 273 -10.01 89.58 7.16
C GLY A 273 -10.74 89.36 8.51
N ASP A 274 -9.97 89.50 9.59
CA ASP A 274 -10.37 89.75 10.99
C ASP A 274 -11.84 89.56 11.36
N THR A 275 -12.27 88.36 11.74
CA THR A 275 -13.09 88.15 12.96
C THR A 275 -13.09 86.68 13.38
N ASP A 276 -13.14 86.50 14.69
CA ASP A 276 -13.18 85.28 15.49
C ASP A 276 -13.79 83.98 14.91
N SER A 277 -13.10 82.89 15.26
CA SER A 277 -13.53 81.47 15.32
C SER A 277 -13.29 80.57 14.08
N PRO A 278 -12.03 80.32 13.69
CA PRO A 278 -11.67 79.34 12.66
C PRO A 278 -12.04 77.89 13.03
N LEU A 279 -12.26 77.60 14.32
CA LEU A 279 -12.65 76.27 14.79
C LEU A 279 -14.05 75.86 14.34
N TRP A 280 -14.98 76.81 14.17
CA TRP A 280 -16.35 76.47 13.79
C TRP A 280 -16.45 76.06 12.31
N ALA A 281 -15.70 76.74 11.43
CA ALA A 281 -15.60 76.39 10.01
C ALA A 281 -15.00 74.99 9.81
N TYR A 282 -14.05 74.57 10.66
CA TYR A 282 -13.53 73.21 10.68
C TYR A 282 -14.62 72.17 10.93
N PHE A 283 -15.47 72.38 11.94
CA PHE A 283 -16.57 71.46 12.22
C PHE A 283 -17.59 71.39 11.08
N VAL A 284 -17.90 72.52 10.42
CA VAL A 284 -18.85 72.52 9.31
C VAL A 284 -18.33 71.88 8.04
N LEU A 285 -17.03 71.79 7.82
CA LEU A 285 -16.49 71.01 6.72
C LEU A 285 -16.26 69.54 7.12
N ALA A 286 -15.74 69.29 8.32
CA ALA A 286 -15.38 67.95 8.79
C ALA A 286 -16.61 67.05 9.01
N VAL A 287 -17.68 67.57 9.63
CA VAL A 287 -18.91 66.81 9.92
C VAL A 287 -19.58 66.26 8.64
N PRO A 288 -19.84 67.05 7.57
CA PRO A 288 -20.42 66.51 6.35
C PRO A 288 -19.46 65.59 5.60
N LEU A 289 -18.14 65.81 5.66
CA LEU A 289 -17.17 64.89 5.07
C LEU A 289 -17.18 63.52 5.76
N MET A 290 -17.30 63.53 7.10
CA MET A 290 -17.44 62.33 7.92
C MET A 290 -18.79 61.64 7.67
N ALA A 291 -19.88 62.41 7.54
CA ALA A 291 -21.20 61.89 7.20
C ALA A 291 -21.24 61.30 5.78
N ALA A 292 -20.55 61.89 4.81
CA ALA A 292 -20.45 61.37 3.45
C ALA A 292 -19.65 60.06 3.38
N THR A 293 -18.55 59.95 4.13
CA THR A 293 -17.74 58.72 4.20
C THR A 293 -18.48 57.59 4.91
N PHE A 294 -19.07 57.84 6.08
CA PHE A 294 -19.89 56.83 6.78
C PHE A 294 -21.18 56.50 6.02
N GLY A 295 -21.85 57.50 5.43
CA GLY A 295 -23.06 57.32 4.64
C GLY A 295 -22.80 56.50 3.37
N GLY A 296 -21.70 56.79 2.66
CA GLY A 296 -21.26 56.01 1.51
C GLY A 296 -20.90 54.57 1.87
N TRP A 297 -20.18 54.37 2.97
CA TRP A 297 -19.86 53.04 3.49
C TRP A 297 -21.11 52.25 3.91
N TYR A 298 -22.06 52.89 4.62
CA TYR A 298 -23.29 52.27 5.06
C TYR A 298 -24.20 51.88 3.88
N LEU A 299 -24.33 52.74 2.87
CA LEU A 299 -25.04 52.41 1.63
C LEU A 299 -24.36 51.27 0.88
N TRP A 300 -23.03 51.24 0.81
CA TRP A 300 -22.27 50.17 0.17
C TRP A 300 -22.39 48.84 0.93
N SER A 301 -22.25 48.86 2.25
CA SER A 301 -22.34 47.69 3.13
C SER A 301 -23.75 47.11 3.20
N ARG A 302 -24.79 47.92 2.97
CA ARG A 302 -26.18 47.48 2.86
C ARG A 302 -26.59 46.99 1.48
N ARG A 303 -25.78 47.21 0.44
CA ARG A 303 -26.04 46.52 -0.83
C ARG A 303 -25.84 45.03 -0.58
N PRO A 304 -26.89 44.21 -0.73
CA PRO A 304 -26.78 42.81 -0.43
C PRO A 304 -25.68 42.21 -1.31
N VAL A 305 -24.78 41.49 -0.67
CA VAL A 305 -23.69 40.72 -1.27
C VAL A 305 -24.28 39.50 -2.05
N GLU A 306 -25.43 39.67 -2.67
CA GLU A 306 -26.12 38.67 -3.51
C GLU A 306 -25.31 38.36 -4.78
N ARG A 307 -24.50 39.31 -5.26
CA ARG A 307 -23.63 39.09 -6.43
C ARG A 307 -22.49 38.09 -6.17
N MET A 308 -22.07 37.89 -4.92
CA MET A 308 -21.05 36.89 -4.60
C MET A 308 -21.66 35.50 -4.34
N ARG A 309 -22.89 35.43 -3.81
CA ARG A 309 -23.62 34.16 -3.67
C ARG A 309 -24.04 33.60 -5.03
N GLN A 310 -24.48 34.46 -5.95
CA GLN A 310 -24.83 34.07 -7.33
C GLN A 310 -23.63 33.68 -8.21
N ARG A 311 -22.40 34.13 -7.90
CA ARG A 311 -21.19 33.67 -8.60
C ARG A 311 -20.77 32.27 -8.14
N ARG A 312 -20.82 31.99 -6.84
CA ARG A 312 -20.54 30.65 -6.29
C ARG A 312 -21.56 29.60 -6.75
N GLU A 313 -22.84 29.94 -6.81
CA GLU A 313 -23.89 29.03 -7.33
C GLU A 313 -23.82 28.79 -8.85
N LYS A 314 -23.08 29.61 -9.60
CA LYS A 314 -22.80 29.35 -11.03
C LYS A 314 -21.57 28.47 -11.21
N GLU A 315 -20.50 28.70 -10.45
CA GLU A 315 -19.31 27.83 -10.46
C GLU A 315 -19.62 26.39 -10.02
N ASP A 316 -20.56 26.19 -9.09
CA ASP A 316 -20.99 24.86 -8.61
C ASP A 316 -21.98 24.14 -9.56
N LYS A 317 -22.48 24.83 -10.60
CA LYS A 317 -23.34 24.25 -11.65
C LYS A 317 -22.61 23.94 -12.95
N ASP A 318 -21.39 24.47 -13.10
CA ASP A 318 -20.54 24.28 -14.28
C ASP A 318 -19.46 23.20 -14.06
N VAL A 319 -19.51 22.45 -12.94
CA VAL A 319 -18.72 21.23 -12.62
C VAL A 319 -19.64 20.01 -12.63
#